data_AF-A0A1I7UW70-F1
#
_entry.id   AF-A0A1I7UW70-F1
#
_cell.length_a   1.000
_cell.length_b   1.000
_cell.length_c   1.000
_cell.angle_alpha   90.00
_cell.angle_beta   90.00
_cell.angle_gamma   90.00
#
_symmetry.space_group_name_H-M   'P 1'
#
loop_
_entity.id
_entity.type
_entity.pdbx_description
1 polymer ?
#
loop_
_entity_poly.entity_id
_entity_poly.type
_entity_poly.pdbx_seq_one_letter_code
_entity_poly.pdbx_strand_id
1 'polypeptide(L)'
;MWKLCTILIYIFLTFLALLCITFALSVAYISAVIFLPTYFPTQIHKFSRTWDIEASLDLNDPSVKLSPWGLPYDSECGGIRMVFLDMDCMEPARKCQELIEEYEKEYGKTKKEKEEFLNIAKYCFDASKDPLIKNHAYSQGKLCFLSFANQFCDVEIVDYLENYYEFFLEFAMSPSIDDCGVFEKFEALGCKDSMDFFQKSKESLEMGNQTQKDYEIMGFECREVQNRIQNLTNPCGIPQEFQMKMNEFCEKMNFFSSPFWKCVQRMKSENIQPDLLLYPHFIGLQFGDDTDSCTIFREDSVKNIMIEYCGSEVIDGFEKEKSYLLKMWNCI
;
A
#
# COMPACT_ATOMS: atom_id res chain seq x y z
N MET A 1 38.05 -49.47 -21.46
CA MET A 1 37.18 -49.42 -20.26
C MET A 1 37.89 -48.87 -19.03
N TRP A 2 39.06 -49.37 -18.63
CA TRP A 2 39.71 -48.95 -17.37
C TRP A 2 39.98 -47.43 -17.25
N LYS A 3 40.53 -46.79 -18.29
CA LYS A 3 40.76 -45.32 -18.31
C LYS A 3 39.47 -44.49 -18.13
N LEU A 4 38.35 -44.98 -18.64
CA LEU A 4 37.06 -44.28 -18.57
C LEU A 4 36.46 -44.39 -17.16
N CYS A 5 36.65 -45.54 -16.51
CA CYS A 5 36.30 -45.73 -15.10
C CYS A 5 37.12 -44.82 -14.19
N THR A 6 38.42 -44.67 -14.46
CA THR A 6 39.29 -43.76 -13.69
C THR A 6 38.83 -42.31 -13.81
N ILE A 7 38.48 -41.83 -15.00
CA ILE A 7 37.98 -40.47 -15.22
C ILE A 7 36.66 -40.23 -14.47
N LEU A 8 35.72 -41.18 -14.54
CA LEU A 8 34.43 -41.06 -13.84
C LEU A 8 34.60 -41.02 -12.31
N ILE A 9 35.54 -41.80 -11.76
CA ILE A 9 35.87 -41.77 -10.33
C ILE A 9 36.43 -40.40 -9.94
N TYR A 10 37.32 -39.81 -10.75
CA TYR A 10 37.83 -38.46 -10.47
C TYR A 10 36.72 -37.42 -10.48
N ILE A 11 35.83 -37.43 -11.47
CA ILE A 11 34.70 -36.48 -11.56
C ILE A 11 33.79 -36.62 -10.32
N PHE A 12 33.46 -37.86 -9.93
CA PHE A 12 32.62 -38.12 -8.78
C PHE A 12 33.27 -37.62 -7.47
N LEU A 13 34.56 -37.87 -7.28
CA LEU A 13 35.31 -37.40 -6.10
C LEU A 13 35.40 -35.87 -6.06
N THR A 14 35.59 -35.21 -7.20
CA THR A 14 35.60 -33.74 -7.27
C THR A 14 34.24 -33.16 -6.89
N PHE A 15 33.15 -33.76 -7.38
CA PHE A 15 31.79 -33.33 -7.03
C PHE A 15 31.50 -33.50 -5.54
N LEU A 16 31.90 -34.65 -4.97
CA LEU A 16 31.74 -34.91 -3.54
C LEU A 16 32.53 -33.89 -2.69
N ALA A 17 33.76 -33.57 -3.08
CA ALA A 17 34.59 -32.58 -2.41
C ALA A 17 33.96 -31.18 -2.44
N LEU A 18 33.41 -30.76 -3.59
CA LEU A 18 32.71 -29.48 -3.72
C LEU A 18 31.48 -29.42 -2.82
N LEU A 19 30.70 -30.50 -2.75
CA LEU A 19 29.50 -30.59 -1.92
C LEU A 19 29.83 -30.53 -0.42
N CYS A 20 30.93 -31.16 0.00
CA CYS A 20 31.43 -31.04 1.37
C CYS A 20 31.89 -29.61 1.70
N ILE A 21 32.55 -28.92 0.77
CA ILE A 21 33.00 -27.53 0.97
C ILE A 21 31.81 -26.58 1.09
N THR A 22 30.81 -26.69 0.21
CA THR A 22 29.62 -25.83 0.27
C THR A 22 28.81 -26.07 1.54
N PHE A 23 28.69 -27.32 1.98
CA PHE A 23 28.06 -27.65 3.26
C PHE A 23 28.83 -27.06 4.45
N ALA A 24 30.17 -27.17 4.46
CA ALA A 24 30.99 -26.58 5.51
C ALA A 24 30.87 -25.04 5.55
N LEU A 25 30.86 -24.38 4.39
CA LEU A 25 30.71 -22.92 4.30
C LEU A 25 29.33 -22.45 4.74
N SER A 26 28.26 -23.19 4.40
CA SER A 26 26.90 -22.85 4.82
C SER A 26 26.71 -23.05 6.33
N VAL A 27 27.25 -24.12 6.92
CA VAL A 27 27.26 -24.30 8.38
C VAL A 27 28.08 -23.22 9.07
N ALA A 28 29.26 -22.87 8.54
CA ALA A 28 30.09 -21.79 9.08
C ALA A 28 29.39 -20.43 8.99
N TYR A 29 28.70 -20.14 7.89
CA TYR A 29 27.93 -18.91 7.70
C TYR A 29 26.76 -18.83 8.67
N ILE A 30 25.95 -19.89 8.80
CA ILE A 30 24.83 -19.93 9.75
C ILE A 30 25.34 -19.79 11.18
N SER A 31 26.44 -20.47 11.52
CA SER A 31 27.06 -20.34 12.84
C SER A 31 27.58 -18.92 13.07
N ALA A 32 28.18 -18.29 12.06
CA ALA A 32 28.62 -16.91 12.15
C ALA A 32 27.44 -15.96 12.39
N VAL A 33 26.36 -16.07 11.61
CA VAL A 33 25.18 -15.21 11.74
C VAL A 33 24.48 -15.39 13.09
N ILE A 34 24.40 -16.62 13.60
CA ILE A 34 23.72 -16.90 14.88
C ILE A 34 24.60 -16.51 16.08
N PHE A 35 25.91 -16.79 16.03
CA PHE A 35 26.78 -16.65 17.19
C PHE A 35 27.58 -15.34 17.24
N LEU A 36 27.87 -14.66 16.11
CA LEU A 36 28.54 -13.34 16.17
C LEU A 36 27.76 -12.29 16.99
N PRO A 37 26.41 -12.17 16.90
CA PRO A 37 25.67 -11.22 17.71
C PRO A 37 25.76 -11.47 19.21
N THR A 38 26.04 -12.71 19.61
CA THR A 38 26.14 -13.10 21.03
C THR A 38 27.52 -12.87 21.64
N TYR A 39 28.59 -12.94 20.84
CA TYR A 39 29.97 -12.77 21.31
C TYR A 39 30.51 -11.35 21.17
N PHE A 40 29.98 -10.57 20.24
CA PHE A 40 30.23 -9.15 20.14
C PHE A 40 28.92 -8.41 20.41
N PRO A 41 28.68 -7.90 21.62
CA PRO A 41 27.62 -6.93 21.84
C PRO A 41 28.04 -5.62 21.18
N THR A 42 28.03 -5.59 19.85
CA THR A 42 28.12 -4.36 19.09
C THR A 42 26.81 -3.62 19.32
N GLN A 43 26.89 -2.48 20.00
CA GLN A 43 25.85 -1.48 19.88
C GLN A 43 25.70 -1.17 18.38
N ILE A 44 24.50 -1.40 17.85
CA ILE A 44 24.17 -1.22 16.42
C ILE A 44 24.20 0.27 16.03
N HIS A 45 24.52 1.19 16.94
CA HIS A 45 24.87 2.56 16.62
C HIS A 45 26.39 2.71 16.45
N LYS A 46 26.92 2.38 15.25
CA LYS A 46 28.14 2.94 14.61
C LYS A 46 28.80 1.92 13.66
N PHE A 47 28.33 1.90 12.43
CA PHE A 47 29.19 1.70 11.25
C PHE A 47 28.85 2.87 10.33
N SER A 48 29.54 4.01 10.43
CA SER A 48 30.77 4.31 9.69
C SER A 48 30.70 3.92 8.21
N ARG A 49 30.29 4.87 7.37
CA ARG A 49 31.06 5.16 6.16
C ARG A 49 31.66 6.54 6.30
N THR A 50 32.96 6.57 6.56
CA THR A 50 33.83 7.65 6.08
C THR A 50 33.78 7.60 4.55
N TRP A 51 33.04 8.52 3.94
CA TRP A 51 33.32 8.93 2.57
C TRP A 51 34.26 10.13 2.66
N ASP A 52 35.49 9.94 2.22
CA ASP A 52 36.33 11.06 1.81
C ASP A 52 35.65 11.73 0.60
N ILE A 53 34.91 12.81 0.84
CA ILE A 53 34.40 13.72 -0.20
C ILE A 53 35.48 14.79 -0.50
N GLU A 54 36.72 14.34 -0.68
CA GLU A 54 37.77 15.13 -1.34
C GLU A 54 38.13 14.55 -2.73
N ALA A 55 37.26 13.71 -3.28
CA ALA A 55 37.23 13.50 -4.73
C ALA A 55 36.59 14.74 -5.37
N SER A 56 37.44 15.68 -5.77
CA SER A 56 37.16 16.88 -6.55
C SER A 56 35.99 16.68 -7.52
N LEU A 57 34.79 17.15 -7.16
CA LEU A 57 33.73 17.38 -8.13
C LEU A 57 34.25 18.43 -9.12
N ASP A 58 34.41 18.03 -10.38
CA ASP A 58 34.66 18.98 -11.46
C ASP A 58 33.37 19.79 -11.67
N LEU A 59 33.34 20.99 -11.09
CA LEU A 59 32.26 21.96 -11.22
C LEU A 59 31.98 22.37 -12.69
N ASN A 60 32.77 21.90 -13.65
CA ASN A 60 32.58 22.14 -15.08
C ASN A 60 31.91 20.98 -15.83
N ASP A 61 31.46 19.90 -15.17
CA ASP A 61 30.71 18.84 -15.86
C ASP A 61 29.30 19.34 -16.28
N PRO A 62 29.02 19.51 -17.59
CA PRO A 62 27.76 20.06 -18.09
C PRO A 62 26.56 19.10 -17.90
N SER A 63 26.79 17.87 -17.43
CA SER A 63 25.72 16.90 -17.13
C SER A 63 25.13 17.03 -15.73
N VAL A 64 25.76 17.80 -14.84
CA VAL A 64 25.25 18.05 -13.49
C VAL A 64 24.13 19.09 -13.54
N LYS A 65 22.88 18.64 -13.38
CA LYS A 65 21.72 19.54 -13.26
C LYS A 65 21.72 20.19 -11.87
N LEU A 66 22.16 21.44 -11.83
CA LEU A 66 22.08 22.29 -10.64
C LEU A 66 20.67 22.84 -10.48
N SER A 67 20.24 23.04 -9.22
CA SER A 67 19.05 23.82 -8.92
C SER A 67 19.25 25.29 -9.34
N PRO A 68 18.20 26.13 -9.38
CA PRO A 68 18.32 27.58 -9.64
C PRO A 68 19.29 28.32 -8.69
N TRP A 69 19.71 27.67 -7.60
CA TRP A 69 20.59 28.21 -6.57
C TRP A 69 22.02 27.63 -6.61
N GLY A 70 22.38 26.90 -7.67
CA GLY A 70 23.76 26.45 -7.90
C GLY A 70 24.22 25.28 -7.01
N LEU A 71 23.31 24.59 -6.35
CA LEU A 71 23.63 23.41 -5.53
C LEU A 71 23.36 22.11 -6.30
N PRO A 72 24.29 21.13 -6.27
CA PRO A 72 24.04 19.80 -6.82
C PRO A 72 22.91 19.11 -6.04
N TYR A 73 22.06 18.38 -6.74
CA TYR A 73 21.05 17.52 -6.12
C TYR A 73 21.76 16.45 -5.30
N ASP A 74 21.83 16.63 -3.98
CA ASP A 74 22.44 15.67 -3.09
C ASP A 74 21.48 14.49 -2.84
N SER A 75 21.94 13.28 -3.15
CA SER A 75 21.28 12.01 -2.83
C SER A 75 21.07 11.79 -1.33
N GLU A 76 21.72 12.59 -0.46
CA GLU A 76 21.61 12.51 1.00
C GLU A 76 20.39 13.25 1.59
N CYS A 77 19.68 14.09 0.81
CA CYS A 77 18.35 14.59 1.20
C CYS A 77 17.29 13.48 1.31
N GLY A 78 17.63 12.23 0.96
CA GLY A 78 16.85 11.05 1.31
C GLY A 78 16.75 10.79 2.83
N GLY A 79 17.68 11.31 3.64
CA GLY A 79 17.65 11.20 5.11
C GLY A 79 16.66 12.18 5.77
N ILE A 80 16.55 13.40 5.24
CA ILE A 80 15.58 14.42 5.70
C ILE A 80 14.15 13.91 5.53
N ARG A 81 13.90 13.08 4.50
CA ARG A 81 12.63 12.39 4.28
C ARG A 81 12.23 11.44 5.40
N MET A 82 13.18 10.90 6.18
CA MET A 82 12.90 9.89 7.21
C MET A 82 12.55 10.47 8.58
N VAL A 83 13.02 11.66 8.88
CA VAL A 83 12.70 12.34 10.14
C VAL A 83 11.25 12.87 10.15
N PHE A 84 10.72 13.23 8.98
CA PHE A 84 9.30 13.50 8.80
C PHE A 84 8.42 12.23 8.80
N LEU A 85 8.99 11.01 8.78
CA LEU A 85 8.21 9.76 8.79
C LEU A 85 7.56 9.45 10.14
N ASP A 86 7.98 10.10 11.23
CA ASP A 86 7.44 9.91 12.59
C ASP A 86 6.72 11.15 13.14
N MET A 87 6.59 12.23 12.35
CA MET A 87 5.77 13.38 12.72
C MET A 87 4.30 13.08 12.44
N ASP A 88 3.78 12.17 13.24
CA ASP A 88 2.41 11.77 13.26
C ASP A 88 1.56 12.93 13.81
N CYS A 89 1.04 13.80 12.95
CA CYS A 89 -0.07 14.67 13.36
C CYS A 89 -1.35 13.86 13.61
N MET A 90 -1.39 12.56 13.25
CA MET A 90 -2.43 11.68 13.73
C MET A 90 -2.24 11.26 15.18
N GLU A 91 -1.05 11.28 15.80
CA GLU A 91 -0.96 10.89 17.21
C GLU A 91 -1.57 11.94 18.15
N PRO A 92 -1.34 13.25 17.99
CA PRO A 92 -2.11 14.29 18.68
C PRO A 92 -3.60 14.25 18.33
N ALA A 93 -3.97 14.02 17.07
CA ALA A 93 -5.38 13.93 16.67
C ALA A 93 -6.08 12.68 17.20
N ARG A 94 -5.38 11.53 17.27
CA ARG A 94 -5.81 10.25 17.84
C ARG A 94 -5.87 10.33 19.35
N LYS A 95 -4.89 10.95 20.03
CA LYS A 95 -4.97 11.27 21.46
C LYS A 95 -6.15 12.20 21.73
N CYS A 96 -6.40 13.17 20.86
CA CYS A 96 -7.60 14.00 20.94
C CYS A 96 -8.87 13.15 20.78
N GLN A 97 -8.92 12.23 19.83
CA GLN A 97 -10.02 11.30 19.60
C GLN A 97 -10.24 10.30 20.76
N GLU A 98 -9.18 9.77 21.35
CA GLU A 98 -9.23 8.88 22.52
C GLU A 98 -9.75 9.64 23.75
N LEU A 99 -9.28 10.87 23.96
CA LEU A 99 -9.81 11.76 25.01
C LEU A 99 -11.28 12.12 24.76
N ILE A 100 -11.70 12.23 23.49
CA ILE A 100 -13.11 12.42 23.08
C ILE A 100 -13.95 11.19 23.46
N GLU A 101 -13.49 9.98 23.13
CA GLU A 101 -14.20 8.72 23.42
C GLU A 101 -14.27 8.41 24.92
N GLU A 102 -13.23 8.77 25.68
CA GLU A 102 -13.17 8.64 27.14
C GLU A 102 -14.12 9.63 27.82
N TYR A 103 -14.19 10.87 27.31
CA TYR A 103 -15.14 11.89 27.76
C TYR A 103 -16.61 11.51 27.46
N GLU A 104 -16.89 10.92 26.29
CA GLU A 104 -18.23 10.42 25.91
C GLU A 104 -18.73 9.28 26.82
N LYS A 105 -17.81 8.45 27.35
CA LYS A 105 -18.13 7.36 28.29
C LYS A 105 -18.42 7.87 29.71
N GLU A 106 -17.73 8.90 30.18
CA GLU A 106 -17.86 9.40 31.55
C GLU A 106 -19.01 10.39 31.75
N TYR A 107 -19.27 11.27 30.78
CA TYR A 107 -20.20 12.38 30.98
C TYR A 107 -21.39 12.31 30.02
N GLY A 108 -22.37 11.48 30.38
CA GLY A 108 -23.71 11.55 29.79
C GLY A 108 -24.38 12.89 30.08
N LYS A 109 -24.11 13.93 29.27
CA LYS A 109 -24.71 15.27 29.37
C LYS A 109 -24.91 15.96 28.01
N THR A 110 -25.43 17.18 28.06
CA THR A 110 -26.59 17.69 27.33
C THR A 110 -26.39 17.95 25.82
N LYS A 111 -27.50 17.97 25.06
CA LYS A 111 -27.54 18.17 23.59
C LYS A 111 -26.71 19.37 23.09
N LYS A 112 -26.58 20.43 23.90
CA LYS A 112 -25.86 21.66 23.57
C LYS A 112 -24.34 21.51 23.65
N GLU A 113 -23.83 20.81 24.66
CA GLU A 113 -22.40 20.51 24.81
C GLU A 113 -21.95 19.54 23.70
N LYS A 114 -22.80 18.57 23.33
CA LYS A 114 -22.56 17.65 22.20
C LYS A 114 -22.47 18.38 20.84
N GLU A 115 -23.25 19.43 20.62
CA GLU A 115 -23.26 20.23 19.38
C GLU A 115 -22.02 21.11 19.26
N GLU A 116 -21.61 21.77 20.34
CA GLU A 116 -20.37 22.55 20.40
C GLU A 116 -19.14 21.67 20.16
N PHE A 117 -19.19 20.43 20.66
CA PHE A 117 -18.11 19.46 20.56
C PHE A 117 -18.01 18.80 19.17
N LEU A 118 -19.13 18.43 18.55
CA LEU A 118 -19.20 18.01 17.14
C LEU A 118 -18.62 19.09 16.22
N ASN A 119 -18.83 20.37 16.54
CA ASN A 119 -18.28 21.48 15.80
C ASN A 119 -16.75 21.64 15.98
N ILE A 120 -16.20 21.33 17.16
CA ILE A 120 -14.73 21.36 17.39
C ILE A 120 -14.04 20.19 16.69
N ALA A 121 -14.56 18.96 16.82
CA ALA A 121 -14.01 17.80 16.13
C ALA A 121 -14.09 17.96 14.61
N LYS A 122 -15.22 18.46 14.11
CA LYS A 122 -15.40 18.83 12.70
C LYS A 122 -14.48 19.98 12.28
N TYR A 123 -14.29 21.00 13.11
CA TYR A 123 -13.34 22.08 12.84
C TYR A 123 -11.90 21.56 12.77
N CYS A 124 -11.47 20.66 13.66
CA CYS A 124 -10.15 20.03 13.59
C CYS A 124 -9.99 19.14 12.33
N PHE A 125 -11.06 18.44 11.92
CA PHE A 125 -11.08 17.61 10.70
C PHE A 125 -11.21 18.41 9.40
N ASP A 126 -11.85 19.57 9.43
CA ASP A 126 -11.99 20.47 8.28
C ASP A 126 -10.75 21.37 8.18
N ALA A 127 -10.16 21.77 9.31
CA ALA A 127 -8.86 22.45 9.42
C ALA A 127 -7.70 21.61 8.90
N SER A 128 -7.83 20.28 8.91
CA SER A 128 -6.81 19.38 8.35
C SER A 128 -6.90 19.24 6.83
N LYS A 129 -7.98 19.73 6.20
CA LYS A 129 -8.23 19.62 4.76
C LYS A 129 -8.01 20.93 4.00
N ASP A 130 -8.29 22.08 4.61
CA ASP A 130 -8.01 23.38 3.99
C ASP A 130 -6.54 23.79 4.21
N PRO A 131 -5.72 23.93 3.15
CA PRO A 131 -4.32 24.32 3.28
C PRO A 131 -4.11 25.64 4.04
N LEU A 132 -5.05 26.59 3.94
CA LEU A 132 -4.95 27.88 4.64
C LEU A 132 -5.17 27.73 6.14
N ILE A 133 -6.16 26.93 6.55
CA ILE A 133 -6.45 26.69 7.97
C ILE A 133 -5.33 25.85 8.59
N LYS A 134 -4.83 24.85 7.85
CA LYS A 134 -3.68 24.02 8.24
C LYS A 134 -2.43 24.88 8.42
N ASN A 135 -2.10 25.74 7.45
CA ASN A 135 -1.00 26.69 7.55
C ASN A 135 -1.12 27.58 8.79
N HIS A 136 -2.30 28.18 9.01
CA HIS A 136 -2.54 29.00 10.20
C HIS A 136 -2.33 28.20 11.50
N ALA A 137 -2.81 26.96 11.57
CA ALA A 137 -2.62 26.10 12.74
C ALA A 137 -1.14 25.78 13.01
N TYR A 138 -0.36 25.43 11.99
CA TYR A 138 1.08 25.18 12.14
C TYR A 138 1.86 26.46 12.47
N SER A 139 1.46 27.62 11.94
CA SER A 139 2.05 28.91 12.28
C SER A 139 1.86 29.22 13.77
N GLN A 140 0.65 29.06 14.30
CA GLN A 140 0.36 29.22 15.73
C GLN A 140 1.03 28.14 16.59
N GLY A 141 1.14 26.92 16.05
CA GLY A 141 1.72 25.75 16.72
C GLY A 141 3.25 25.64 16.62
N LYS A 142 3.95 26.63 16.05
CA LYS A 142 5.39 26.59 15.77
C LYS A 142 6.26 26.09 16.93
N LEU A 143 6.06 26.63 18.13
CA LEU A 143 6.85 26.22 19.30
C LEU A 143 6.63 24.75 19.67
N CYS A 144 5.38 24.26 19.54
CA CYS A 144 5.05 22.86 19.77
C CYS A 144 5.74 21.97 18.72
N PHE A 145 5.66 22.36 17.46
CA PHE A 145 6.31 21.67 16.36
C PHE A 145 7.84 21.60 16.54
N LEU A 146 8.50 22.73 16.83
CA LEU A 146 9.95 22.78 17.03
C LEU A 146 10.38 21.99 18.26
N SER A 147 9.57 21.95 19.33
CA SER A 147 9.81 21.11 20.51
C SER A 147 9.74 19.62 20.19
N PHE A 148 8.77 19.21 19.36
CA PHE A 148 8.70 17.84 18.86
C PHE A 148 9.91 17.53 17.97
N ALA A 149 10.22 18.41 17.01
CA ALA A 149 11.37 18.22 16.14
C ALA A 149 12.69 18.09 16.92
N ASN A 150 12.89 18.90 17.96
CA ASN A 150 14.03 18.80 18.86
C ASN A 150 14.21 17.42 19.53
N GLN A 151 13.14 16.63 19.67
CA GLN A 151 13.19 15.32 20.32
C GLN A 151 13.44 14.18 19.34
N PHE A 152 12.99 14.31 18.10
CA PHE A 152 12.93 13.22 17.13
C PHE A 152 13.76 13.47 15.86
N CYS A 153 14.21 14.70 15.65
CA CYS A 153 14.99 15.10 14.49
C CYS A 153 16.47 15.27 14.82
N ASP A 154 17.32 15.10 13.79
CA ASP A 154 18.73 15.48 13.88
C ASP A 154 18.89 17.00 14.09
N VAL A 155 19.96 17.38 14.80
CA VAL A 155 20.24 18.77 15.21
C VAL A 155 20.28 19.71 14.00
N GLU A 156 20.85 19.29 12.87
CA GLU A 156 20.92 20.10 11.65
C GLU A 156 19.53 20.44 11.08
N ILE A 157 18.56 19.54 11.24
CA ILE A 157 17.17 19.74 10.78
C ILE A 157 16.43 20.68 11.72
N VAL A 158 16.66 20.51 13.02
CA VAL A 158 16.13 21.44 14.03
C VAL A 158 16.67 22.85 13.77
N ASP A 159 17.99 23.00 13.59
CA ASP A 159 18.62 24.28 13.29
C ASP A 159 18.03 24.91 12.02
N TYR A 160 17.82 24.11 10.97
CA TYR A 160 17.14 24.58 9.77
C TYR A 160 15.71 25.05 10.08
N LEU A 161 14.91 24.25 10.77
CA LEU A 161 13.52 24.58 11.08
C LEU A 161 13.42 25.82 11.98
N GLU A 162 14.30 26.01 12.95
CA GLU A 162 14.32 27.19 13.82
C GLU A 162 14.58 28.47 13.02
N ASN A 163 15.51 28.41 12.05
CA ASN A 163 15.91 29.56 11.24
C ASN A 163 14.99 29.82 10.04
N TYR A 164 14.35 28.78 9.49
CA TYR A 164 13.62 28.83 8.22
C TYR A 164 12.18 28.29 8.30
N TYR A 165 11.57 28.23 9.50
CA TYR A 165 10.24 27.65 9.71
C TYR A 165 9.16 28.19 8.77
N GLU A 166 9.07 29.52 8.60
CA GLU A 166 8.01 30.12 7.79
C GLU A 166 8.13 29.70 6.32
N PHE A 167 9.36 29.62 5.83
CA PHE A 167 9.65 29.15 4.48
C PHE A 167 9.34 27.66 4.32
N PHE A 168 9.72 26.84 5.30
CA PHE A 168 9.32 25.43 5.35
C PHE A 168 7.79 25.29 5.29
N LEU A 169 7.07 26.08 6.09
CA LEU A 169 5.63 25.99 6.19
C LEU A 169 4.94 26.40 4.88
N GLU A 170 5.44 27.44 4.22
CA GLU A 170 4.97 27.85 2.89
C GLU A 170 5.11 26.71 1.88
N PHE A 171 6.25 26.02 1.84
CA PHE A 171 6.48 24.90 0.93
C PHE A 171 5.66 23.65 1.28
N ALA A 172 5.45 23.39 2.57
CA ALA A 172 4.72 22.21 3.05
C ALA A 172 3.19 22.36 2.91
N MET A 173 2.69 23.59 2.78
CA MET A 173 1.25 23.90 2.76
C MET A 173 0.77 24.51 1.43
N SER A 174 1.65 24.70 0.44
CA SER A 174 1.27 25.25 -0.86
C SER A 174 1.35 24.17 -1.94
N PRO A 175 0.25 23.89 -2.65
CA PRO A 175 0.27 22.93 -3.75
C PRO A 175 1.20 23.40 -4.86
N SER A 176 1.88 22.44 -5.46
CA SER A 176 2.81 22.64 -6.56
C SER A 176 2.02 22.81 -7.87
N ILE A 177 2.49 23.69 -8.75
CA ILE A 177 1.80 24.00 -10.01
C ILE A 177 1.99 22.89 -11.06
N ASP A 178 3.21 22.34 -11.19
CA ASP A 178 3.57 21.47 -12.33
C ASP A 178 4.34 20.19 -11.97
N ASP A 179 4.76 20.01 -10.70
CA ASP A 179 5.55 18.84 -10.28
C ASP A 179 5.10 18.36 -8.91
N CYS A 180 5.61 17.20 -8.49
CA CYS A 180 5.36 16.61 -7.19
C CYS A 180 6.28 17.20 -6.12
N GLY A 181 5.88 18.37 -5.62
CA GLY A 181 6.61 19.10 -4.60
C GLY A 181 6.43 18.52 -3.20
N VAL A 182 6.69 19.38 -2.21
CA VAL A 182 6.71 18.98 -0.80
C VAL A 182 5.29 18.77 -0.26
N PHE A 183 4.35 19.65 -0.63
CA PHE A 183 2.94 19.55 -0.26
C PHE A 183 2.31 18.20 -0.65
N GLU A 184 2.44 17.79 -1.91
CA GLU A 184 1.83 16.54 -2.41
C GLU A 184 2.42 15.31 -1.73
N LYS A 185 3.71 15.36 -1.37
CA LYS A 185 4.36 14.29 -0.60
C LYS A 185 3.81 14.23 0.83
N PHE A 186 3.53 15.36 1.46
CA PHE A 186 2.87 15.39 2.77
C PHE A 186 1.43 14.88 2.71
N GLU A 187 0.67 15.26 1.69
CA GLU A 187 -0.68 14.74 1.50
C GLU A 187 -0.67 13.22 1.26
N ALA A 188 0.25 12.73 0.43
CA ALA A 188 0.43 11.31 0.18
C ALA A 188 0.79 10.51 1.43
N LEU A 189 1.59 11.08 2.35
CA LEU A 189 1.89 10.45 3.64
C LEU A 189 0.64 10.26 4.50
N GLY A 190 -0.38 11.13 4.40
CA GLY A 190 -1.67 10.94 5.06
C GLY A 190 -2.46 9.70 4.58
N CYS A 191 -2.04 9.10 3.47
CA CYS A 191 -2.57 7.83 2.97
C CYS A 191 -1.76 6.61 3.42
N LYS A 192 -0.58 6.81 4.03
CA LYS A 192 0.39 5.74 4.30
C LYS A 192 -0.20 4.63 5.17
N ASP A 193 -0.86 4.96 6.27
CA ASP A 193 -1.45 3.94 7.15
C ASP A 193 -2.48 3.08 6.43
N SER A 194 -3.31 3.70 5.59
CA SER A 194 -4.31 3.00 4.79
C SER A 194 -3.66 2.11 3.72
N MET A 195 -2.57 2.58 3.11
CA MET A 195 -1.79 1.80 2.15
C MET A 195 -1.07 0.61 2.81
N ASP A 196 -0.45 0.83 3.97
CA ASP A 196 0.25 -0.20 4.73
C ASP A 196 -0.74 -1.26 5.27
N PHE A 197 -1.91 -0.83 5.73
CA PHE A 197 -3.00 -1.72 6.11
C PHE A 197 -3.49 -2.55 4.92
N PHE A 198 -3.78 -1.91 3.79
CA PHE A 198 -4.14 -2.59 2.55
C PHE A 198 -3.10 -3.63 2.11
N GLN A 199 -1.81 -3.28 2.18
CA GLN A 199 -0.73 -4.17 1.80
C GLN A 199 -0.66 -5.40 2.72
N LYS A 200 -0.82 -5.22 4.04
CA LYS A 200 -0.88 -6.33 5.00
C LYS A 200 -2.10 -7.22 4.78
N SER A 201 -3.28 -6.63 4.54
CA SER A 201 -4.50 -7.38 4.25
C SER A 201 -4.37 -8.19 2.96
N LYS A 202 -3.79 -7.59 1.92
CA LYS A 202 -3.47 -8.28 0.67
C LYS A 202 -2.54 -9.48 0.90
N GLU A 203 -1.44 -9.29 1.61
CA GLU A 203 -0.49 -10.36 1.92
C GLU A 203 -1.15 -11.50 2.71
N SER A 204 -2.00 -11.16 3.69
CA SER A 204 -2.79 -12.14 4.44
C SER A 204 -3.72 -12.94 3.53
N LEU A 205 -4.40 -12.25 2.61
CA LEU A 205 -5.32 -12.86 1.66
C LEU A 205 -4.61 -13.80 0.67
N GLU A 206 -3.37 -13.50 0.30
CA GLU A 206 -2.54 -14.34 -0.58
C GLU A 206 -2.03 -15.63 0.11
N MET A 207 -2.03 -15.70 1.44
CA MET A 207 -1.48 -16.84 2.21
C MET A 207 -2.48 -17.97 2.52
N GLY A 208 -3.76 -17.88 2.17
CA GLY A 208 -4.79 -18.81 2.65
C GLY A 208 -5.87 -19.23 1.65
N ASN A 209 -6.74 -20.16 2.10
CA ASN A 209 -8.01 -20.45 1.43
C ASN A 209 -8.96 -19.27 1.65
N GLN A 210 -9.12 -18.43 0.63
CA GLN A 210 -9.98 -17.24 0.70
C GLN A 210 -11.45 -17.62 0.77
N THR A 211 -12.20 -16.97 1.66
CA THR A 211 -13.66 -17.05 1.73
C THR A 211 -14.29 -15.86 1.02
N GLN A 212 -15.60 -15.97 0.72
CA GLN A 212 -16.36 -14.86 0.17
C GLN A 212 -16.32 -13.61 1.06
N LYS A 213 -16.31 -13.80 2.39
CA LYS A 213 -16.23 -12.71 3.35
C LYS A 213 -14.89 -11.99 3.29
N ASP A 214 -13.81 -12.72 3.02
CA ASP A 214 -12.47 -12.11 2.88
C ASP A 214 -12.42 -11.19 1.65
N TYR A 215 -13.04 -11.61 0.54
CA TYR A 215 -13.16 -10.74 -0.65
C TYR A 215 -14.02 -9.50 -0.40
N GLU A 216 -15.09 -9.61 0.38
CA GLU A 216 -15.92 -8.46 0.75
C GLU A 216 -15.16 -7.45 1.62
N ILE A 217 -14.41 -7.94 2.62
CA ILE A 217 -13.55 -7.09 3.46
C ILE A 217 -12.51 -6.40 2.61
N MET A 218 -11.81 -7.16 1.75
CA MET A 218 -10.78 -6.61 0.88
C MET A 218 -11.35 -5.62 -0.14
N GLY A 219 -12.55 -5.89 -0.67
CA GLY A 219 -13.26 -4.95 -1.55
C GLY A 219 -13.63 -3.65 -0.84
N PHE A 220 -14.01 -3.71 0.44
CA PHE A 220 -14.23 -2.51 1.25
C PHE A 220 -12.94 -1.71 1.46
N GLU A 221 -11.85 -2.37 1.87
CA GLU A 221 -10.55 -1.72 2.07
C GLU A 221 -10.02 -1.08 0.78
N CYS A 222 -10.20 -1.75 -0.36
CA CYS A 222 -9.91 -1.20 -1.67
C CYS A 222 -10.61 0.14 -1.92
N ARG A 223 -11.91 0.23 -1.63
CA ARG A 223 -12.67 1.47 -1.80
C ARG A 223 -12.16 2.56 -0.85
N GLU A 224 -11.83 2.22 0.39
CA GLU A 224 -11.30 3.17 1.36
C GLU A 224 -9.97 3.78 0.91
N VAL A 225 -9.01 2.95 0.48
CA VAL A 225 -7.71 3.44 0.00
C VAL A 225 -7.87 4.25 -1.29
N GLN A 226 -8.68 3.76 -2.24
CA GLN A 226 -8.94 4.49 -3.49
C GLN A 226 -9.60 5.84 -3.24
N ASN A 227 -10.60 5.91 -2.35
CA ASN A 227 -11.25 7.16 -1.97
C ASN A 227 -10.26 8.13 -1.32
N ARG A 228 -9.37 7.66 -0.46
CA ARG A 228 -8.32 8.52 0.14
C ARG A 228 -7.38 9.09 -0.91
N ILE A 229 -6.89 8.26 -1.84
CA ILE A 229 -6.00 8.70 -2.91
C ILE A 229 -6.72 9.67 -3.86
N GLN A 230 -7.98 9.42 -4.20
CA GLN A 230 -8.77 10.30 -5.07
C GLN A 230 -9.10 11.65 -4.43
N ASN A 231 -9.13 11.72 -3.10
CA ASN A 231 -9.36 12.96 -2.35
C ASN A 231 -8.09 13.81 -2.18
N LEU A 232 -6.93 13.33 -2.63
CA LEU A 232 -5.71 14.13 -2.64
C LEU A 232 -5.83 15.26 -3.66
N THR A 233 -5.22 16.42 -3.36
CA THR A 233 -5.19 17.54 -4.30
C THR A 233 -4.44 17.12 -5.57
N ASN A 234 -3.36 16.36 -5.42
CA ASN A 234 -2.62 15.75 -6.51
C ASN A 234 -1.99 14.42 -6.05
N PRO A 235 -2.33 13.27 -6.66
CA PRO A 235 -1.86 11.96 -6.23
C PRO A 235 -0.42 11.64 -6.66
N CYS A 236 0.31 12.57 -7.27
CA CYS A 236 1.68 12.34 -7.74
C CYS A 236 2.63 11.87 -6.62
N GLY A 237 2.32 12.19 -5.35
CA GLY A 237 3.13 11.81 -4.20
C GLY A 237 3.06 10.31 -3.90
N ILE A 238 2.05 9.64 -4.46
CA ILE A 238 1.86 8.19 -4.38
C ILE A 238 2.56 7.56 -5.60
N PRO A 239 3.47 6.59 -5.42
CA PRO A 239 4.15 5.94 -6.54
C PRO A 239 3.17 5.39 -7.59
N GLN A 240 3.37 5.73 -8.87
CA GLN A 240 2.47 5.31 -9.95
C GLN A 240 2.37 3.77 -10.06
N GLU A 241 3.48 3.06 -9.83
CA GLU A 241 3.50 1.60 -9.81
C GLU A 241 2.57 1.03 -8.73
N PHE A 242 2.56 1.64 -7.54
CA PHE A 242 1.65 1.26 -6.46
C PHE A 242 0.19 1.48 -6.89
N GLN A 243 -0.14 2.66 -7.43
CA GLN A 243 -1.50 2.98 -7.86
C GLN A 243 -2.00 2.00 -8.92
N MET A 244 -1.18 1.66 -9.91
CA MET A 244 -1.54 0.69 -10.95
C MET A 244 -1.81 -0.70 -10.37
N LYS A 245 -0.87 -1.24 -9.57
CA LYS A 245 -1.01 -2.56 -8.95
C LYS A 245 -2.18 -2.64 -7.97
N MET A 246 -2.39 -1.58 -7.20
CA MET A 246 -3.52 -1.44 -6.28
C MET A 246 -4.84 -1.44 -7.07
N ASN A 247 -4.94 -0.64 -8.13
CA ASN A 247 -6.16 -0.58 -8.94
C ASN A 247 -6.49 -1.92 -9.59
N GLU A 248 -5.49 -2.60 -10.18
CA GLU A 248 -5.68 -3.94 -10.76
C GLU A 248 -6.16 -4.96 -9.71
N PHE A 249 -5.52 -4.97 -8.54
CA PHE A 249 -5.91 -5.84 -7.44
C PHE A 249 -7.33 -5.52 -6.93
N CYS A 250 -7.67 -4.24 -6.80
CA CYS A 250 -8.96 -3.78 -6.32
C CYS A 250 -10.09 -4.05 -7.31
N GLU A 251 -9.85 -3.95 -8.62
CA GLU A 251 -10.81 -4.40 -9.62
C GLU A 251 -11.13 -5.89 -9.46
N LYS A 252 -10.10 -6.71 -9.26
CA LYS A 252 -10.25 -8.16 -9.01
C LYS A 252 -11.03 -8.46 -7.73
N MET A 253 -10.69 -7.78 -6.62
CA MET A 253 -11.39 -7.98 -5.34
C MET A 253 -12.83 -7.49 -5.38
N ASN A 254 -13.09 -6.35 -6.02
CA ASN A 254 -14.45 -5.86 -6.21
C ASN A 254 -15.28 -6.85 -7.03
N PHE A 255 -14.72 -7.42 -8.11
CA PHE A 255 -15.37 -8.48 -8.88
C PHE A 255 -15.68 -9.72 -8.01
N PHE A 256 -14.72 -10.24 -7.25
CA PHE A 256 -14.97 -11.40 -6.38
C PHE A 256 -15.94 -11.10 -5.23
N SER A 257 -16.03 -9.86 -4.77
CA SER A 257 -16.98 -9.45 -3.75
C SER A 257 -18.42 -9.29 -4.29
N SER A 258 -18.61 -9.28 -5.60
CA SER A 258 -19.85 -8.83 -6.22
C SER A 258 -20.98 -9.86 -6.17
N PRO A 259 -22.25 -9.42 -6.26
CA PRO A 259 -23.40 -10.31 -6.35
C PRO A 259 -23.30 -11.28 -7.54
N PHE A 260 -22.74 -10.82 -8.66
CA PHE A 260 -22.51 -11.65 -9.83
C PHE A 260 -21.58 -12.81 -9.54
N TRP A 261 -20.39 -12.58 -8.98
CA TRP A 261 -19.46 -13.66 -8.69
C TRP A 261 -20.01 -14.65 -7.67
N LYS A 262 -20.69 -14.16 -6.63
CA LYS A 262 -21.43 -14.99 -5.67
C LYS A 262 -22.42 -15.91 -6.37
N CYS A 263 -23.17 -15.37 -7.33
CA CYS A 263 -24.12 -16.14 -8.12
C CYS A 263 -23.41 -17.21 -8.97
N VAL A 264 -22.33 -16.87 -9.66
CA VAL A 264 -21.54 -17.84 -10.45
C VAL A 264 -21.05 -18.98 -9.55
N GLN A 265 -20.47 -18.66 -8.39
CA GLN A 265 -20.02 -19.68 -7.43
C GLN A 265 -21.16 -20.55 -6.93
N ARG A 266 -22.33 -19.97 -6.66
CA ARG A 266 -23.52 -20.70 -6.22
C ARG A 266 -24.05 -21.62 -7.31
N MET A 267 -24.17 -21.14 -8.54
CA MET A 267 -24.59 -21.96 -9.68
C MET A 267 -23.66 -23.15 -9.88
N LYS A 268 -22.35 -22.95 -9.69
CA LYS A 268 -21.35 -24.01 -9.78
C LYS A 268 -21.45 -25.02 -8.64
N SER A 269 -21.54 -24.54 -7.39
CA SER A 269 -21.52 -25.40 -6.19
C SER A 269 -22.82 -26.17 -5.99
N GLU A 270 -23.96 -25.57 -6.32
CA GLU A 270 -25.28 -26.21 -6.29
C GLU A 270 -25.59 -27.00 -7.58
N ASN A 271 -24.69 -26.95 -8.57
CA ASN A 271 -24.88 -27.54 -9.90
C ASN A 271 -26.24 -27.16 -10.52
N ILE A 272 -26.55 -25.86 -10.50
CA ILE A 272 -27.81 -25.32 -11.00
C ILE A 272 -27.89 -25.56 -12.51
N GLN A 273 -28.97 -26.18 -12.96
CA GLN A 273 -29.26 -26.37 -14.37
C GLN A 273 -30.46 -25.50 -14.75
N PRO A 274 -30.38 -24.70 -15.82
CA PRO A 274 -31.50 -23.89 -16.27
C PRO A 274 -32.64 -24.77 -16.80
N ASP A 275 -33.85 -24.24 -16.83
CA ASP A 275 -34.97 -24.93 -17.49
C ASP A 275 -34.70 -25.02 -19.00
N LEU A 276 -34.36 -26.23 -19.46
CA LEU A 276 -34.00 -26.50 -20.85
C LEU A 276 -35.18 -26.35 -21.82
N LEU A 277 -36.42 -26.30 -21.33
CA LEU A 277 -37.58 -25.96 -22.17
C LEU A 277 -37.62 -24.46 -22.48
N LEU A 278 -37.20 -23.63 -21.52
CA LEU A 278 -37.11 -22.18 -21.67
C LEU A 278 -35.80 -21.77 -22.36
N TYR A 279 -34.72 -22.51 -22.12
CA TYR A 279 -33.38 -22.21 -22.61
C TYR A 279 -32.73 -23.43 -23.32
N PRO A 280 -33.26 -23.84 -24.48
CA PRO A 280 -32.86 -25.08 -25.16
C PRO A 280 -31.42 -25.08 -25.67
N HIS A 281 -30.80 -23.92 -25.85
CA HIS A 281 -29.40 -23.80 -26.31
C HIS A 281 -28.38 -24.17 -25.22
N PHE A 282 -28.78 -24.36 -23.96
CA PHE A 282 -27.91 -24.93 -22.93
C PHE A 282 -27.97 -26.46 -22.83
N ILE A 283 -28.71 -27.14 -23.71
CA ILE A 283 -28.78 -28.61 -23.70
C ILE A 283 -27.36 -29.18 -23.88
N GLY A 284 -26.93 -29.98 -22.90
CA GLY A 284 -25.62 -30.64 -22.91
C GLY A 284 -24.48 -29.81 -22.31
N LEU A 285 -24.73 -28.57 -21.88
CA LEU A 285 -23.76 -27.74 -21.16
C LEU A 285 -23.86 -27.96 -19.64
N GLN A 286 -22.73 -27.99 -18.96
CA GLN A 286 -22.68 -28.12 -17.49
C GLN A 286 -22.24 -26.82 -16.81
N PHE A 287 -23.15 -26.18 -16.08
CA PHE A 287 -22.85 -24.97 -15.28
C PHE A 287 -21.92 -25.23 -14.08
N GLY A 288 -21.78 -26.49 -13.66
CA GLY A 288 -20.83 -26.92 -12.64
C GLY A 288 -19.38 -27.06 -13.13
N ASP A 289 -19.16 -27.11 -14.45
CA ASP A 289 -17.86 -27.37 -15.07
C ASP A 289 -17.26 -26.09 -15.68
N ASP A 290 -15.95 -25.92 -15.50
CA ASP A 290 -15.21 -24.81 -16.09
C ASP A 290 -15.04 -24.98 -17.62
N THR A 291 -15.21 -26.20 -18.16
CA THR A 291 -15.06 -26.46 -19.61
C THR A 291 -16.11 -25.75 -20.46
N ASP A 292 -17.35 -25.66 -19.98
CA ASP A 292 -18.47 -25.07 -20.73
C ASP A 292 -18.69 -23.59 -20.39
N SER A 293 -17.95 -23.08 -19.40
CA SER A 293 -18.13 -21.75 -18.83
C SER A 293 -18.01 -20.63 -19.87
N CYS A 294 -17.08 -20.70 -20.83
CA CYS A 294 -16.99 -19.73 -21.91
C CYS A 294 -18.25 -19.70 -22.79
N THR A 295 -18.78 -20.87 -23.15
CA THR A 295 -19.97 -21.00 -24.00
C THR A 295 -21.18 -20.46 -23.25
N ILE A 296 -21.34 -20.86 -21.99
CA ILE A 296 -22.46 -20.46 -21.13
C ILE A 296 -22.52 -18.94 -20.98
N PHE A 297 -21.40 -18.30 -20.63
CA PHE A 297 -21.38 -16.88 -20.31
C PHE A 297 -21.30 -15.97 -21.53
N ARG A 298 -21.06 -16.50 -22.74
CA ARG A 298 -21.20 -15.71 -23.98
C ARG A 298 -22.67 -15.46 -24.33
N GLU A 299 -23.56 -16.39 -23.99
CA GLU A 299 -24.99 -16.26 -24.25
C GLU A 299 -25.63 -15.10 -23.46
N ASP A 300 -26.55 -14.38 -24.10
CA ASP A 300 -27.23 -13.23 -23.46
C ASP A 300 -28.30 -13.68 -22.45
N SER A 301 -28.89 -14.85 -22.68
CA SER A 301 -29.90 -15.43 -21.79
C SER A 301 -29.35 -15.83 -20.41
N VAL A 302 -28.03 -15.96 -20.26
CA VAL A 302 -27.40 -16.29 -18.98
C VAL A 302 -27.74 -15.24 -17.92
N LYS A 303 -27.97 -13.99 -18.32
CA LYS A 303 -28.45 -12.92 -17.45
C LYS A 303 -29.79 -13.26 -16.80
N ASN A 304 -30.75 -13.74 -17.60
CA ASN A 304 -32.09 -14.09 -17.11
C ASN A 304 -32.02 -15.29 -16.17
N ILE A 305 -31.21 -16.29 -16.51
CA ILE A 305 -30.94 -17.44 -15.63
C ILE A 305 -30.39 -16.95 -14.28
N MET A 306 -29.35 -16.11 -14.28
CA MET A 306 -28.79 -15.59 -13.03
C MET A 306 -29.82 -14.80 -12.22
N ILE A 307 -30.69 -14.00 -12.86
CA ILE A 307 -31.78 -13.30 -12.17
C ILE A 307 -32.77 -14.29 -11.54
N GLU A 308 -33.14 -15.36 -12.25
CA GLU A 308 -34.09 -16.37 -11.75
C GLU A 308 -33.58 -17.09 -10.50
N TYR A 309 -32.29 -17.44 -10.46
CA TYR A 309 -31.72 -18.25 -9.37
C TYR A 309 -31.09 -17.43 -8.23
N CYS A 310 -30.58 -16.24 -8.53
CA CYS A 310 -29.83 -15.41 -7.60
C CYS A 310 -30.50 -14.06 -7.27
N GLY A 311 -31.55 -13.68 -8.01
CA GLY A 311 -32.27 -12.43 -7.82
C GLY A 311 -31.74 -11.27 -8.66
N SER A 312 -32.45 -10.13 -8.59
CA SER A 312 -32.18 -8.95 -9.42
C SER A 312 -30.89 -8.20 -9.07
N GLU A 313 -30.26 -8.49 -7.93
CA GLU A 313 -29.02 -7.85 -7.49
C GLU A 313 -27.85 -8.12 -8.45
N VAL A 314 -27.92 -9.22 -9.21
CA VAL A 314 -26.91 -9.60 -10.22
C VAL A 314 -26.95 -8.71 -11.46
N ILE A 315 -27.98 -7.88 -11.63
CA ILE A 315 -28.13 -7.00 -12.79
C ILE A 315 -27.12 -5.85 -12.75
N ASP A 316 -26.80 -5.37 -11.55
CA ASP A 316 -25.95 -4.20 -11.35
C ASP A 316 -24.51 -4.52 -11.75
N GLY A 317 -24.07 -3.97 -12.89
CA GLY A 317 -22.72 -4.22 -13.40
C GLY A 317 -22.58 -5.50 -14.23
N PHE A 318 -23.67 -6.23 -14.49
CA PHE A 318 -23.65 -7.53 -15.18
C PHE A 318 -22.75 -7.58 -16.41
N GLU A 319 -22.89 -6.64 -17.36
CA GLU A 319 -22.09 -6.67 -18.60
C GLU A 319 -20.59 -6.46 -18.35
N LYS A 320 -20.25 -5.59 -17.39
CA LYS A 320 -18.86 -5.34 -16.99
C LYS A 320 -18.27 -6.60 -16.36
N GLU A 321 -19.01 -7.25 -15.50
CA GLU A 321 -18.57 -8.43 -14.75
C GLU A 321 -18.53 -9.68 -15.63
N LYS A 322 -19.54 -9.89 -16.49
CA LYS A 322 -19.53 -10.90 -17.56
C LYS A 322 -18.30 -10.72 -18.45
N SER A 323 -18.03 -9.49 -18.91
CA SER A 323 -16.84 -9.20 -19.70
C SER A 323 -15.57 -9.56 -18.94
N TYR A 324 -15.43 -9.11 -17.69
CA TYR A 324 -14.27 -9.38 -16.84
C TYR A 324 -14.05 -10.89 -16.64
N LEU A 325 -15.11 -11.63 -16.34
CA LEU A 325 -15.09 -13.09 -16.18
C LEU A 325 -14.60 -13.79 -17.46
N LEU A 326 -15.13 -13.41 -18.62
CA LEU A 326 -14.71 -13.97 -19.90
C LEU A 326 -13.24 -13.66 -20.21
N LYS A 327 -12.72 -12.49 -19.82
CA LYS A 327 -11.27 -12.20 -19.92
C LYS A 327 -10.45 -13.09 -19.00
N MET A 328 -10.89 -13.25 -17.76
CA MET A 328 -10.21 -14.06 -16.75
C MET A 328 -10.09 -15.54 -17.17
N TRP A 329 -11.11 -16.07 -17.84
CA TRP A 329 -11.12 -17.43 -18.41
C TRP A 329 -10.49 -17.55 -19.80
N ASN A 330 -9.93 -16.46 -20.36
CA ASN A 330 -9.39 -16.43 -21.73
C ASN A 330 -10.40 -16.85 -22.81
N CYS A 331 -11.67 -16.47 -22.62
CA CYS A 331 -12.76 -16.74 -23.55
C CYS A 331 -12.92 -15.64 -24.63
N ILE A 332 -11.91 -14.81 -24.89
CA ILE A 332 -11.98 -13.70 -25.86
C ILE A 332 -11.54 -14.17 -27.24
#